data_AF-A0A949X9X1-F1
#
_entry.id   AF-A0A949X9X1-F1
#
_cell.length_a   1.000
_cell.length_b   1.000
_cell.length_c   1.000
_cell.angle_alpha   90.00
_cell.angle_beta   90.00
_cell.angle_gamma   90.00
#
_symmetry.space_group_name_H-M   'P 1'
#
loop_
_entity.id
_entity.type
_entity.pdbx_description
1 polymer ?
#
loop_
_entity_poly.entity_id
_entity_poly.type
_entity_poly.pdbx_seq_one_letter_code
_entity_poly.pdbx_strand_id
1 'polypeptide(L)'
;MICPFRFLLKLHEPGNELRIVTELTVPGGSIDYCLVSTRDEKTRDFVGIELQTLDTTGTVWPERQRFLRNQRIRVKREDAESENGFGINWKMTAKTILVQLNHKIGTFEHLSKHLVLVLQDSFFAYIRREFAFDHVHGVRDGDPMQLHSYELAKQPAGYMLHLRERVSTDSAGIATSLGLQADVKVELKAILDQIDAKLPHSTLLTVGGGPIPVSESVETKAEEEN
;
A
#
# COMPACT_ATOMS: atom_id res chain seq x y z
N MET A 1 1.32 18.72 -26.06
CA MET A 1 1.40 17.64 -25.07
C MET A 1 0.01 17.02 -24.98
N ILE A 2 -0.19 15.78 -25.42
CA ILE A 2 -1.50 15.12 -25.40
C ILE A 2 -1.75 14.68 -23.95
N CYS A 3 -2.88 15.08 -23.36
CA CYS A 3 -3.26 14.66 -22.01
C CYS A 3 -3.36 13.13 -21.95
N PRO A 4 -2.59 12.44 -21.08
CA PRO A 4 -2.47 10.98 -21.11
C PRO A 4 -3.75 10.24 -20.72
N PHE A 5 -4.74 10.94 -20.15
CA PHE A 5 -6.00 10.36 -19.69
C PHE A 5 -7.18 10.69 -20.60
N ARG A 6 -7.01 11.55 -21.63
CA ARG A 6 -8.12 12.01 -22.48
C ARG A 6 -8.88 10.87 -23.15
N PHE A 7 -8.19 9.80 -23.55
CA PHE A 7 -8.81 8.66 -24.24
C PHE A 7 -9.82 7.88 -23.38
N LEU A 8 -9.81 8.11 -22.07
CA LEU A 8 -10.76 7.52 -21.11
C LEU A 8 -12.06 8.33 -21.00
N LEU A 9 -12.09 9.57 -21.48
CA LEU A 9 -13.31 10.40 -21.51
C LEU A 9 -14.15 10.06 -22.74
N LYS A 10 -15.08 9.10 -22.59
CA LYS A 10 -15.90 8.58 -23.69
C LYS A 10 -16.88 9.61 -24.27
N LEU A 11 -17.25 10.66 -23.52
CA LEU A 11 -18.14 11.74 -23.97
C LEU A 11 -17.39 13.05 -24.30
N HIS A 12 -16.06 13.00 -24.39
CA HIS A 12 -15.27 14.17 -24.77
C HIS A 12 -15.25 14.34 -26.31
N GLU A 13 -15.72 15.49 -26.78
CA GLU A 13 -15.82 15.84 -28.19
C GLU A 13 -15.12 17.19 -28.47
N PRO A 14 -14.75 17.50 -29.73
CA PRO A 14 -14.29 18.84 -30.11
C PRO A 14 -15.28 19.92 -29.66
N GLY A 15 -14.77 20.98 -29.03
CA GLY A 15 -15.57 22.03 -28.40
C GLY A 15 -15.75 21.86 -26.89
N ASN A 16 -15.44 20.69 -26.34
CA ASN A 16 -15.33 20.51 -24.90
C ASN A 16 -13.96 21.00 -24.38
N GLU A 17 -13.95 21.57 -23.19
CA GLU A 17 -12.74 21.93 -22.44
C GLU A 17 -12.37 20.83 -21.45
N LEU A 18 -11.06 20.61 -21.27
CA LEU A 18 -10.54 19.74 -20.22
C LEU A 18 -10.19 20.55 -18.98
N ARG A 19 -10.66 20.12 -17.82
CA ARG A 19 -10.38 20.74 -16.52
C ARG A 19 -9.90 19.70 -15.53
N ILE A 20 -9.07 20.11 -14.57
CA ILE A 20 -8.66 19.28 -13.44
C ILE A 20 -9.40 19.80 -12.22
N VAL A 21 -10.09 18.90 -11.52
CA VAL A 21 -10.73 19.16 -10.22
C VAL A 21 -9.99 18.34 -9.17
N THR A 22 -9.66 18.96 -8.04
CA THR A 22 -9.00 18.30 -6.91
C THR A 22 -10.02 17.83 -5.89
N GLU A 23 -9.73 16.74 -5.20
CA GLU A 23 -10.44 16.26 -4.00
C GLU A 23 -11.96 16.14 -4.18
N LEU A 24 -12.39 15.11 -4.92
CA LEU A 24 -13.81 14.82 -5.12
C LEU A 24 -14.29 13.73 -4.16
N THR A 25 -15.30 14.03 -3.37
CA THR A 25 -16.00 13.03 -2.55
C THR A 25 -16.88 12.14 -3.42
N VAL A 26 -16.73 10.82 -3.29
CA VAL A 26 -17.55 9.80 -3.95
C VAL A 26 -18.03 8.74 -2.95
N PRO A 27 -19.07 7.97 -3.27
CA PRO A 27 -19.36 6.76 -2.52
C PRO A 27 -18.11 5.87 -2.41
N GLY A 28 -17.70 5.53 -1.18
CA GLY A 28 -16.48 4.74 -0.94
C GLY A 28 -15.20 5.53 -0.67
N GLY A 29 -15.21 6.87 -0.70
CA GLY A 29 -14.07 7.69 -0.26
C GLY A 29 -13.92 9.02 -1.00
N SER A 30 -12.69 9.54 -1.04
CA SER A 30 -12.32 10.72 -1.85
C SER A 30 -11.38 10.32 -2.97
N ILE A 31 -11.43 11.03 -4.10
CA ILE A 31 -10.49 10.89 -5.21
C ILE A 31 -9.59 12.12 -5.26
N ASP A 32 -8.29 11.93 -5.43
CA ASP A 32 -7.31 13.02 -5.43
C ASP A 32 -7.56 14.03 -6.56
N TYR A 33 -7.76 13.54 -7.77
CA TYR A 33 -7.98 14.37 -8.94
C TYR A 33 -9.06 13.78 -9.86
N CYS A 34 -9.77 14.65 -10.56
CA CYS A 34 -10.63 14.27 -11.66
C CYS A 34 -10.24 15.08 -12.90
N LEU A 35 -9.97 14.39 -14.01
CA LEU A 35 -9.95 15.02 -15.32
C LEU A 35 -11.39 15.10 -15.80
N VAL A 36 -11.89 16.31 -16.03
CA VAL A 36 -13.28 16.59 -16.37
C VAL A 36 -13.37 17.16 -17.77
N SER A 37 -14.25 16.60 -18.59
CA SER A 37 -14.68 17.21 -19.85
C SER A 37 -15.88 18.11 -19.59
N THR A 38 -15.78 19.38 -19.94
CA THR A 38 -16.82 20.40 -19.71
C THR A 38 -17.24 21.06 -21.02
N ARG A 39 -18.50 21.48 -21.12
CA ARG A 39 -19.03 22.27 -22.23
C ARG A 39 -20.08 23.23 -21.70
N ASP A 40 -19.93 24.52 -22.02
CA ASP A 40 -20.78 25.60 -21.50
C ASP A 40 -20.87 25.56 -19.97
N GLU A 41 -19.71 25.43 -19.32
CA GLU A 41 -19.55 25.33 -17.85
C GLU A 41 -20.23 24.11 -17.18
N LYS A 42 -20.79 23.19 -17.97
CA LYS A 42 -21.41 21.96 -17.47
C LYS A 42 -20.52 20.75 -17.69
N THR A 43 -20.39 19.91 -16.65
CA THR A 43 -19.70 18.63 -16.73
C THR A 43 -20.40 17.68 -17.69
N ARG A 44 -19.63 17.12 -18.62
CA ARG A 44 -20.10 16.11 -19.60
C ARG A 44 -19.53 14.74 -19.29
N ASP A 45 -18.28 14.68 -18.86
CA ASP A 45 -17.60 13.44 -18.52
C ASP A 45 -16.51 13.66 -17.49
N PHE A 46 -16.07 12.60 -16.82
CA PHE A 46 -14.91 12.66 -15.95
C PHE A 46 -14.20 11.30 -15.84
N VAL A 47 -12.92 11.37 -15.47
CA VAL A 47 -12.07 10.25 -15.12
C VAL A 47 -11.48 10.53 -13.75
N GLY A 48 -11.62 9.59 -12.82
CA GLY A 48 -10.98 9.68 -11.50
C GLY A 48 -9.50 9.32 -11.59
N ILE A 49 -8.66 10.02 -10.83
CA ILE A 49 -7.21 9.83 -10.81
C ILE A 49 -6.76 9.80 -9.35
N GLU A 50 -6.10 8.71 -8.97
CA GLU A 50 -5.48 8.50 -7.66
C GLU A 50 -3.96 8.51 -7.84
N LEU A 51 -3.26 9.22 -6.97
CA LEU A 51 -1.80 9.23 -6.96
C LEU A 51 -1.31 8.40 -5.78
N GLN A 52 -0.48 7.38 -6.04
CA GLN A 52 0.14 6.63 -4.96
C GLN A 52 1.66 6.73 -5.01
N THR A 53 2.22 7.27 -3.93
CA THR A 53 3.65 7.26 -3.64
C THR A 53 3.99 6.24 -2.55
N LEU A 54 5.27 6.11 -2.25
CA LEU A 54 5.78 5.21 -1.23
C LEU A 54 6.04 5.96 0.08
N ASP A 55 5.57 5.38 1.19
CA ASP A 55 5.91 5.85 2.52
C ASP A 55 7.21 5.22 3.01
N THR A 56 7.86 5.88 3.97
CA THR A 56 9.04 5.34 4.64
C THR A 56 8.69 4.71 5.99
N THR A 57 9.43 3.70 6.41
CA THR A 57 9.50 3.26 7.80
C THR A 57 10.70 3.91 8.49
N GLY A 58 10.65 4.10 9.81
CA GLY A 58 11.74 4.74 10.55
C GLY A 58 11.80 6.25 10.31
N THR A 59 13.01 6.82 10.18
CA THR A 59 13.20 8.27 10.03
C THR A 59 14.27 8.62 8.99
N VAL A 60 13.92 9.52 8.08
CA VAL A 60 14.85 10.11 7.09
C VAL A 60 15.72 11.22 7.69
N TRP A 61 15.46 11.61 8.94
CA TRP A 61 16.07 12.79 9.56
C TRP A 61 17.61 12.74 9.62
N PRO A 62 18.24 11.62 10.03
CA PRO A 62 19.69 11.53 10.07
C PRO A 62 20.33 11.63 8.68
N GLU A 63 19.72 11.02 7.66
CA GLU A 63 20.21 11.12 6.28
C GLU A 63 20.11 12.54 5.72
N ARG A 64 19.01 13.25 6.02
CA ARG A 64 18.90 14.68 5.73
C ARG A 64 20.03 15.47 6.40
N GLN A 65 20.34 15.21 7.68
CA GLN A 65 21.43 15.91 8.37
C GLN A 65 22.80 15.59 7.77
N ARG A 66 23.06 14.33 7.43
CA ARG A 66 24.28 13.90 6.74
C ARG A 66 24.45 14.62 5.41
N PHE A 67 23.39 14.71 4.61
CA PHE A 67 23.41 15.47 3.36
C PHE A 67 23.72 16.96 3.58
N LEU A 68 23.03 17.63 4.50
CA LEU A 68 23.26 19.06 4.80
C LEU A 68 24.69 19.33 5.29
N ARG A 69 25.22 18.46 6.16
CA ARG A 69 26.61 18.54 6.61
C ARG A 69 27.58 18.43 5.43
N ASN A 70 27.32 17.54 4.48
CA ASN A 70 28.13 17.41 3.26
C ASN A 70 28.05 18.66 2.36
N GLN A 71 26.91 19.37 2.37
CA GLN A 71 26.74 20.68 1.74
C GLN A 71 27.30 21.85 2.57
N ARG A 72 28.06 21.56 3.64
CA ARG A 72 28.67 22.54 4.56
C ARG A 72 27.65 23.39 5.32
N ILE A 73 26.42 22.89 5.46
CA ILE A 73 25.38 23.50 6.27
C ILE A 73 25.53 22.98 7.71
N ARG A 74 25.54 23.90 8.69
CA ARG A 74 25.69 23.56 10.11
C ARG A 74 24.46 22.79 10.59
N VAL A 75 24.68 21.60 11.13
CA VAL A 75 23.67 20.74 11.75
C VAL A 75 24.14 20.27 13.13
N LYS A 76 23.22 19.76 13.96
CA LYS A 76 23.59 19.14 15.24
C LYS A 76 24.36 17.84 15.00
N ARG A 77 25.43 17.63 15.78
CA ARG A 77 26.31 16.47 15.58
C ARG A 77 25.60 15.15 15.89
N GLU A 78 24.85 15.12 16.99
CA GLU A 78 24.04 13.98 17.44
C GLU A 78 23.08 13.47 16.35
N ASP A 79 22.39 14.38 15.66
CA ASP A 79 21.43 14.02 14.62
C ASP A 79 22.11 13.44 13.36
N ALA A 80 23.30 13.92 13.02
CA ALA A 80 24.04 13.45 11.84
C ALA A 80 24.79 12.12 12.10
N GLU A 81 25.15 11.86 13.36
CA GLU A 81 25.81 10.64 13.82
C GLU A 81 24.81 9.53 14.20
N SER A 82 23.51 9.84 14.29
CA SER A 82 22.48 8.84 14.56
C SER A 82 22.48 7.71 13.51
N GLU A 83 22.49 6.48 13.99
CA GLU A 83 22.38 5.25 13.20
C GLU A 83 20.93 4.92 12.81
N ASN A 84 19.95 5.69 13.30
CA ASN A 84 18.56 5.51 12.93
C ASN A 84 18.41 5.68 11.41
N GLY A 85 17.92 4.63 10.77
CA GLY A 85 17.71 4.60 9.33
C GLY A 85 16.25 4.77 8.96
N PHE A 86 16.02 4.73 7.65
CA PHE A 86 14.70 4.55 7.08
C PHE A 86 14.69 3.38 6.12
N GLY A 87 13.54 2.73 6.02
CA GLY A 87 13.21 1.78 4.97
C GLY A 87 12.06 2.31 4.13
N ILE A 88 11.74 1.62 3.04
CA ILE A 88 10.53 1.90 2.27
C ILE A 88 9.43 0.93 2.70
N ASN A 89 8.23 1.44 2.98
CA ASN A 89 7.11 0.67 3.48
C ASN A 89 6.32 -0.07 2.37
N TRP A 90 7.04 -0.78 1.48
CA TRP A 90 6.49 -1.35 0.25
C TRP A 90 5.18 -2.14 0.46
N LYS A 91 5.19 -3.08 1.42
CA LYS A 91 4.09 -4.03 1.64
C LYS A 91 2.82 -3.34 2.13
N MET A 92 2.95 -2.43 3.11
CA MET A 92 1.79 -1.74 3.66
C MET A 92 1.24 -0.74 2.66
N THR A 93 2.10 0.02 1.98
CA THR A 93 1.67 0.94 0.93
C THR A 93 0.90 0.18 -0.16
N ALA A 94 1.41 -0.97 -0.63
CA ALA A 94 0.73 -1.81 -1.63
C ALA A 94 -0.63 -2.31 -1.12
N LYS A 95 -0.68 -2.86 0.09
CA LYS A 95 -1.94 -3.37 0.66
C LYS A 95 -2.99 -2.27 0.82
N THR A 96 -2.58 -1.10 1.31
CA THR A 96 -3.47 0.05 1.50
C THR A 96 -4.08 0.50 0.19
N ILE A 97 -3.25 0.73 -0.85
CA ILE A 97 -3.77 1.22 -2.13
C ILE A 97 -4.66 0.17 -2.81
N LEU A 98 -4.29 -1.12 -2.78
CA LEU A 98 -5.12 -2.17 -3.40
C LEU A 98 -6.48 -2.32 -2.70
N VAL A 99 -6.53 -2.23 -1.37
CA VAL A 99 -7.80 -2.25 -0.61
C VAL A 99 -8.64 -1.00 -0.91
N GLN A 100 -8.02 0.18 -0.97
CA GLN A 100 -8.72 1.42 -1.34
C GLN A 100 -9.30 1.34 -2.75
N LEU A 101 -8.54 0.84 -3.72
CA LEU A 101 -9.00 0.62 -5.08
C LEU A 101 -10.18 -0.36 -5.12
N ASN A 102 -10.10 -1.48 -4.40
CA ASN A 102 -11.17 -2.47 -4.33
C ASN A 102 -12.50 -1.87 -3.84
N HIS A 103 -12.46 -0.87 -2.93
CA HIS A 103 -13.66 -0.19 -2.46
C HIS A 103 -14.19 0.88 -3.42
N LYS A 104 -13.30 1.56 -4.16
CA LYS A 104 -13.69 2.66 -5.08
C LYS A 104 -14.16 2.15 -6.44
N ILE A 105 -13.51 1.10 -6.97
CA ILE A 105 -13.72 0.62 -8.34
C ILE A 105 -15.17 0.21 -8.62
N GLY A 106 -15.86 -0.41 -7.66
CA GLY A 106 -17.27 -0.80 -7.83
C GLY A 106 -18.21 0.37 -8.08
N THR A 107 -17.90 1.55 -7.53
CA THR A 107 -18.68 2.78 -7.79
C THR A 107 -18.42 3.29 -9.21
N PHE A 108 -17.16 3.28 -9.66
CA PHE A 108 -16.80 3.68 -11.02
C PHE A 108 -17.39 2.75 -12.08
N GLU A 109 -17.37 1.45 -11.82
CA GLU A 109 -17.98 0.43 -12.66
C GLU A 109 -19.49 0.65 -12.79
N HIS A 110 -20.20 0.87 -11.66
CA HIS A 110 -21.63 1.19 -11.67
C HIS A 110 -21.95 2.47 -12.45
N LEU A 111 -21.10 3.50 -12.35
CA LEU A 111 -21.25 4.77 -13.05
C LEU A 111 -20.80 4.72 -14.52
N SER A 112 -20.24 3.60 -14.98
CA SER A 112 -19.59 3.47 -16.29
C SER A 112 -18.51 4.54 -16.51
N LYS A 113 -17.69 4.78 -15.48
CA LYS A 113 -16.57 5.73 -15.48
C LYS A 113 -15.25 5.02 -15.22
N HIS A 114 -14.15 5.66 -15.62
CA HIS A 114 -12.81 5.14 -15.39
C HIS A 114 -12.17 5.74 -14.14
N LEU A 115 -11.45 4.89 -13.40
CA LEU A 115 -10.55 5.24 -12.32
C LEU A 115 -9.11 4.89 -12.75
N VAL A 116 -8.18 5.83 -12.56
CA VAL A 116 -6.78 5.65 -12.91
C VAL A 116 -5.93 5.71 -11.66
N LEU A 117 -5.18 4.65 -11.37
CA LEU A 117 -4.08 4.71 -10.40
C LEU A 117 -2.80 5.11 -11.12
N VAL A 118 -2.20 6.20 -10.68
CA VAL A 118 -0.87 6.65 -11.12
C VAL A 118 0.15 6.31 -10.05
N LEU A 119 1.18 5.56 -10.42
CA LEU A 119 2.24 5.15 -9.51
C LEU A 119 3.62 5.07 -10.17
N GLN A 120 4.65 4.91 -9.36
CA GLN A 120 6.02 4.69 -9.81
C GLN A 120 6.18 3.28 -10.41
N ASP A 121 6.97 3.16 -11.47
CA ASP A 121 7.30 1.90 -12.13
C ASP A 121 7.92 0.85 -11.18
N SER A 122 8.87 1.27 -10.33
CA SER A 122 9.48 0.41 -9.31
C SER A 122 8.47 -0.12 -8.29
N PHE A 123 7.50 0.72 -7.89
CA PHE A 123 6.42 0.29 -7.01
C PHE A 123 5.45 -0.65 -7.71
N PHE A 124 5.16 -0.43 -8.99
CA PHE A 124 4.30 -1.33 -9.74
C PHE A 124 4.94 -2.71 -9.92
N ALA A 125 6.25 -2.75 -10.18
CA ALA A 125 7.02 -3.99 -10.24
C ALA A 125 7.02 -4.73 -8.90
N TYR A 126 7.06 -4.01 -7.77
CA TYR A 126 6.87 -4.59 -6.45
C TYR A 126 5.48 -5.23 -6.31
N ILE A 127 4.41 -4.48 -6.63
CA ILE A 127 3.03 -4.99 -6.54
C ILE A 127 2.87 -6.27 -7.36
N ARG A 128 3.40 -6.31 -8.59
CA ARG A 128 3.30 -7.48 -9.46
C ARG A 128 3.96 -8.74 -8.93
N ARG A 129 5.07 -8.58 -8.21
CA ARG A 129 5.81 -9.72 -7.65
C ARG A 129 5.16 -10.26 -6.39
N GLU A 130 4.56 -9.40 -5.57
CA GLU A 130 4.10 -9.74 -4.22
C GLU A 130 2.60 -10.02 -4.14
N PHE A 131 1.83 -9.62 -5.16
CA PHE A 131 0.39 -9.80 -5.27
C PHE A 131 0.06 -10.52 -6.57
N ALA A 132 -1.11 -11.16 -6.64
CA ALA A 132 -1.49 -11.99 -7.78
C ALA A 132 -1.89 -11.13 -8.99
N PHE A 133 -0.94 -10.52 -9.69
CA PHE A 133 -1.20 -9.64 -10.84
C PHE A 133 -0.95 -10.31 -12.20
N ASP A 134 -0.66 -11.62 -12.22
CA ASP A 134 -0.37 -12.39 -13.44
C ASP A 134 -1.54 -12.44 -14.42
N HIS A 135 -2.76 -12.09 -14.01
CA HIS A 135 -3.92 -11.99 -14.89
C HIS A 135 -4.16 -10.57 -15.45
N VAL A 136 -3.41 -9.57 -14.97
CA VAL A 136 -3.61 -8.15 -15.31
C VAL A 136 -2.60 -7.73 -16.38
N HIS A 137 -3.03 -7.76 -17.64
CA HIS A 137 -2.19 -7.48 -18.79
C HIS A 137 -2.91 -6.64 -19.86
N GLY A 138 -2.16 -5.73 -20.48
CA GLY A 138 -2.66 -4.88 -21.55
C GLY A 138 -3.77 -3.93 -21.09
N VAL A 139 -4.33 -3.18 -22.04
CA VAL A 139 -5.42 -2.24 -21.81
C VAL A 139 -6.66 -2.71 -22.57
N ARG A 140 -7.79 -2.76 -21.88
CA ARG A 140 -9.11 -3.06 -22.43
C ARG A 140 -10.03 -1.86 -22.21
N ASP A 141 -10.80 -1.50 -23.24
CA ASP A 141 -11.66 -0.31 -23.22
C ASP A 141 -12.80 -0.39 -22.19
N GLY A 142 -13.30 -1.59 -21.91
CA GLY A 142 -14.39 -1.84 -20.97
C GLY A 142 -13.93 -1.90 -19.51
N ASP A 143 -12.63 -2.01 -19.24
CA ASP A 143 -12.12 -2.13 -17.88
C ASP A 143 -12.21 -0.77 -17.16
N PRO A 144 -12.97 -0.66 -16.06
CA PRO A 144 -13.17 0.59 -15.35
C PRO A 144 -11.91 1.06 -14.62
N MET A 145 -10.93 0.18 -14.37
CA MET A 145 -9.70 0.52 -13.69
C MET A 145 -8.50 0.48 -14.61
N GLN A 146 -7.70 1.53 -14.56
CA GLN A 146 -6.46 1.68 -15.31
C GLN A 146 -5.30 1.87 -14.32
N LEU A 147 -4.21 1.13 -14.49
CA LEU A 147 -2.97 1.32 -13.74
C LEU A 147 -1.92 1.90 -14.70
N HIS A 148 -1.45 3.10 -14.37
CA HIS A 148 -0.43 3.81 -15.13
C HIS A 148 0.84 3.88 -14.31
N SER A 149 1.90 3.23 -14.78
CA SER A 149 3.21 3.28 -14.13
C SER A 149 4.11 4.29 -14.84
N TYR A 150 4.82 5.10 -14.06
CA TYR A 150 5.71 6.14 -14.58
C TYR A 150 7.13 5.94 -14.08
N GLU A 151 8.08 6.08 -15.00
CA GLU A 151 9.51 6.14 -14.70
C GLU A 151 9.95 7.61 -14.56
N LEU A 152 10.90 7.88 -13.66
CA LEU A 152 11.54 9.18 -13.53
C LEU A 152 12.84 9.20 -14.34
N ALA A 153 12.81 9.76 -15.54
CA ALA A 153 14.00 9.85 -16.39
C ALA A 153 14.76 11.15 -16.16
N LYS A 154 16.09 11.05 -16.10
CA LYS A 154 16.98 12.21 -16.11
C LYS A 154 17.18 12.69 -17.54
N GLN A 155 16.99 13.98 -17.76
CA GLN A 155 17.20 14.69 -19.01
C GLN A 155 18.22 15.83 -18.82
N PRO A 156 18.77 16.41 -19.91
CA PRO A 156 19.72 17.53 -19.79
C PRO A 156 19.17 18.72 -18.99
N ALA A 157 17.87 19.00 -19.11
CA ALA A 157 17.21 20.13 -18.44
C ALA A 157 16.65 19.82 -17.05
N GLY A 158 16.71 18.57 -16.58
CA GLY A 158 16.14 18.18 -15.28
C GLY A 158 15.61 16.75 -15.28
N TYR A 159 14.60 16.49 -14.44
CA TYR A 159 13.92 15.20 -14.40
C TYR A 159 12.54 15.30 -15.04
N MET A 160 12.12 14.26 -15.75
CA MET A 160 10.80 14.17 -16.37
C MET A 160 10.19 12.80 -16.12
N LEU A 161 8.88 12.80 -15.82
CA LEU A 161 8.10 11.57 -15.72
C LEU A 161 7.75 11.07 -17.13
N HIS A 162 8.00 9.80 -17.39
CA HIS A 162 7.58 9.12 -18.61
C HIS A 162 6.62 7.99 -18.29
N LEU A 163 5.55 7.89 -19.05
CA LEU A 163 4.62 6.77 -18.94
C LEU A 163 5.34 5.50 -19.41
N ARG A 164 5.60 4.58 -18.47
CA ARG A 164 6.29 3.31 -18.73
C ARG A 164 5.33 2.27 -19.26
N GLU A 165 4.18 2.14 -18.60
CA GLU A 165 3.23 1.08 -18.90
C GLU A 165 1.80 1.50 -18.53
N ARG A 166 0.84 0.93 -19.26
CA ARG A 166 -0.57 0.96 -18.92
C ARG A 166 -1.11 -0.46 -18.91
N VAL A 167 -1.83 -0.81 -17.85
CA VAL A 167 -2.67 -2.00 -17.83
C VAL A 167 -4.04 -1.67 -17.27
N SER A 168 -5.02 -2.54 -17.51
CA SER A 168 -6.37 -2.36 -17.00
C SER A 168 -6.95 -3.62 -16.39
N THR A 169 -7.96 -3.43 -15.54
CA THR A 169 -8.72 -4.51 -14.91
C THR A 169 -10.09 -4.00 -14.45
N ASP A 170 -10.92 -4.90 -13.95
CA ASP A 170 -12.18 -4.63 -13.27
C ASP A 170 -12.07 -4.90 -11.76
N SER A 171 -13.21 -4.77 -11.06
CA SER A 171 -13.34 -5.04 -9.63
C SER A 171 -12.92 -6.46 -9.27
N ALA A 172 -13.31 -7.45 -10.08
CA ALA A 172 -12.96 -8.85 -9.85
C ALA A 172 -11.44 -9.07 -9.93
N GLY A 173 -10.77 -8.49 -10.93
CA GLY A 173 -9.33 -8.64 -11.08
C GLY A 173 -8.53 -7.96 -9.96
N ILE A 174 -8.99 -6.82 -9.40
CA ILE A 174 -8.38 -6.24 -8.19
C ILE A 174 -8.60 -7.16 -6.97
N ALA A 175 -9.80 -7.71 -6.80
CA ALA A 175 -10.09 -8.64 -5.70
C ALA A 175 -9.25 -9.92 -5.77
N THR A 176 -9.08 -10.49 -6.97
CA THR A 176 -8.16 -11.62 -7.21
C THR A 176 -6.72 -11.23 -6.87
N SER A 177 -6.28 -10.02 -7.24
CA SER A 177 -4.92 -9.54 -6.95
C SER A 177 -4.62 -9.46 -5.45
N LEU A 178 -5.63 -9.15 -4.64
CA LEU A 178 -5.52 -9.14 -3.17
C LEU A 178 -5.49 -10.55 -2.55
N GLY A 179 -5.71 -11.61 -3.32
CA GLY A 179 -5.80 -12.98 -2.79
C GLY A 179 -7.06 -13.22 -1.97
N LEU A 180 -8.12 -12.41 -2.12
CA LEU A 180 -9.39 -12.58 -1.41
C LEU A 180 -10.14 -13.87 -1.80
N GLN A 181 -9.62 -14.64 -2.76
CA GLN A 181 -10.13 -15.95 -3.18
C GLN A 181 -9.11 -17.09 -3.02
N ALA A 182 -8.07 -16.92 -2.20
CA ALA A 182 -7.05 -17.96 -1.96
C ALA A 182 -7.61 -19.18 -1.21
N ASP A 183 -7.15 -20.38 -1.57
CA ASP A 183 -7.64 -21.65 -1.06
C ASP A 183 -7.05 -21.95 0.35
N VAL A 184 -7.82 -21.60 1.39
CA VAL A 184 -7.47 -21.59 2.83
C VAL A 184 -6.85 -22.90 3.34
N LYS A 185 -7.09 -24.03 2.65
CA LYS A 185 -6.65 -25.37 3.09
C LYS A 185 -5.14 -25.61 2.94
N VAL A 186 -4.48 -24.98 1.95
CA VAL A 186 -3.02 -25.14 1.74
C VAL A 186 -2.24 -24.33 2.79
N GLU A 187 -2.78 -23.19 3.23
CA GLU A 187 -2.12 -22.31 4.20
C GLU A 187 -2.07 -22.91 5.61
N LEU A 188 -3.12 -23.62 6.07
CA LEU A 188 -3.14 -24.17 7.42
C LEU A 188 -1.99 -25.14 7.68
N LYS A 189 -1.68 -26.04 6.74
CA LYS A 189 -0.59 -27.01 6.92
C LYS A 189 0.76 -26.32 6.98
N ALA A 190 1.02 -25.36 6.08
CA ALA A 190 2.27 -24.60 6.10
C ALA A 190 2.44 -23.77 7.38
N ILE A 191 1.32 -23.24 7.91
CA ILE A 191 1.29 -22.54 9.20
C ILE A 191 1.61 -23.51 10.34
N LEU A 192 0.99 -24.69 10.38
CA LEU A 192 1.25 -25.70 11.41
C LEU A 192 2.71 -26.17 11.38
N ASP A 193 3.27 -26.45 10.20
CA ASP A 193 4.67 -26.85 10.04
C ASP A 193 5.64 -25.76 10.58
N GLN A 194 5.31 -24.48 10.36
CA GLN A 194 6.10 -23.36 10.91
C GLN A 194 5.93 -23.18 12.43
N ILE A 195 4.74 -23.48 12.96
CA ILE A 195 4.47 -23.47 14.40
C ILE A 195 5.25 -24.58 15.07
N ASP A 196 5.18 -25.81 14.53
CA ASP A 196 5.86 -26.99 15.07
C ASP A 196 7.39 -26.79 15.12
N ALA A 197 7.96 -26.17 14.08
CA ALA A 197 9.37 -25.80 14.06
C ALA A 197 9.77 -24.78 15.16
N LYS A 198 8.80 -24.10 15.78
CA LYS A 198 8.97 -23.03 16.77
C LYS A 198 8.42 -23.37 18.16
N LEU A 199 8.11 -24.64 18.46
CA LEU A 199 7.55 -25.11 19.75
C LEU A 199 8.60 -25.80 20.67
N PRO A 200 9.56 -25.08 21.28
CA PRO A 200 10.32 -25.63 22.40
C PRO A 200 9.47 -25.65 23.69
N HIS A 201 9.85 -26.48 24.68
CA HIS A 201 9.14 -26.56 25.98
C HIS A 201 8.97 -25.21 26.69
N SER A 202 9.82 -24.22 26.42
CA SER A 202 9.73 -22.86 26.98
C SER A 202 8.56 -22.03 26.44
N THR A 203 7.88 -22.46 25.37
CA THR A 203 6.67 -21.79 24.85
C THR A 203 5.39 -22.27 25.53
N LEU A 204 5.49 -23.22 26.48
CA LEU A 204 4.35 -23.68 27.26
C LEU A 204 3.85 -22.56 28.17
N LEU A 205 2.70 -21.98 27.83
CA LEU A 205 2.01 -21.03 28.68
C LEU A 205 1.29 -21.79 29.81
N THR A 206 1.86 -21.76 31.02
CA THR A 206 1.22 -22.32 32.20
C THR A 206 0.31 -21.26 32.84
N VAL A 207 -1.00 -21.40 32.68
CA VAL A 207 -1.98 -20.56 33.39
C VAL A 207 -2.32 -21.23 34.72
N GLY A 208 -1.65 -20.81 35.80
CA GLY A 208 -1.95 -21.18 37.19
C GLY A 208 -1.70 -22.65 37.56
N GLY A 209 -0.67 -22.91 38.36
CA GLY A 209 -0.50 -24.20 39.05
C GLY A 209 0.93 -24.75 39.07
N GLY A 210 1.82 -24.11 39.82
CA GLY A 210 2.90 -24.88 40.44
C GLY A 210 2.36 -25.55 41.72
N PRO A 211 2.84 -26.74 42.12
CA PRO A 211 2.49 -27.29 43.42
C PRO A 211 2.94 -26.32 44.52
N ILE A 212 2.02 -25.96 45.40
CA ILE A 212 2.31 -25.16 46.60
C ILE A 212 3.18 -26.04 47.51
N PRO A 213 4.38 -25.60 47.93
CA PRO A 213 5.15 -26.35 48.91
C PRO A 213 4.41 -26.32 50.25
N VAL A 214 3.99 -27.49 50.73
CA VAL A 214 3.52 -27.65 52.11
C VAL A 214 4.77 -27.60 52.99
N SER A 215 4.88 -26.58 53.85
CA SER A 215 5.93 -26.54 54.87
C SER A 215 5.71 -27.70 55.85
N GLU A 216 6.68 -28.61 55.95
CA GLU A 216 6.70 -29.60 57.02
C GLU A 216 6.72 -28.86 58.37
N SER A 217 5.65 -29.04 59.15
CA SER A 217 5.60 -28.61 60.54
C SER A 217 6.68 -29.37 61.32
N VAL A 218 7.59 -28.61 61.91
CA VAL A 218 8.60 -29.10 62.85
C VAL A 218 7.88 -29.78 64.03
N GLU A 219 8.00 -31.10 64.12
CA GLU A 219 7.80 -31.83 65.38
C GLU A 219 8.92 -31.42 66.35
N THR A 220 8.65 -30.40 67.17
CA THR A 220 9.41 -30.20 68.41
C THR A 220 8.95 -31.26 69.41
N LYS A 221 9.80 -32.26 69.64
CA LYS A 221 9.84 -33.02 70.88
C LYS A 221 10.03 -32.03 72.03
N ALA A 222 9.07 -31.97 72.95
CA ALA A 222 9.25 -31.42 74.28
C ALA A 222 9.22 -32.59 75.27
N GLU A 223 10.19 -32.53 76.17
CA GLU A 223 10.61 -33.55 77.11
C GLU A 223 9.58 -33.82 78.21
N GLU A 224 9.63 -35.05 78.72
CA GLU A 224 9.06 -35.46 79.99
C GLU A 224 9.70 -34.68 81.15
N GLU A 225 8.90 -34.13 82.06
CA GLU A 225 9.28 -34.00 83.47
C GLU A 225 8.04 -34.00 84.37
N ASN A 226 8.03 -34.94 85.32
CA ASN A 226 7.07 -35.29 86.38
C ASN A 226 5.86 -36.16 86.07
#